data_AF-B0S0E9-F1
#
_entry.id   AF-B0S0E9-F1
#
_cell.length_a   1.000
_cell.length_b   1.000
_cell.length_c   1.000
_cell.angle_alpha   90.00
_cell.angle_beta   90.00
_cell.angle_gamma   90.00
#
_symmetry.space_group_name_H-M   'P 1'
#
loop_
_entity.id
_entity.type
_entity.pdbx_description
1 polymer ?
#
loop_
_entity_poly.entity_id
_entity_poly.type
_entity_poly.pdbx_seq_one_letter_code
_entity_poly.pdbx_strand_id
1 'polypeptide(L)'
;MEKILLTFTSVNFTMMTESKLVSMGYDIKTIPTPREISESCGLAIMLDPDKKDEMIALKKELPISKIWSYLKVDGVIFVNEVKE
;
A
#
# COMPACT_ATOMS: atom_id res chain seq x y z
N MET A 1 12.84 9.61 -0.57
CA MET A 1 11.38 9.72 -0.72
C MET A 1 10.75 8.56 0.03
N GLU A 2 9.85 8.86 0.96
CA GLU A 2 9.10 7.85 1.70
C GLU A 2 7.72 7.69 1.06
N LYS A 3 7.28 6.44 0.93
CA LYS A 3 5.97 6.04 0.42
C LYS A 3 5.49 4.84 1.20
N ILE A 4 4.19 4.60 1.18
CA ILE A 4 3.62 3.36 1.70
C ILE A 4 3.00 2.57 0.56
N LEU A 5 3.07 1.26 0.68
CA LEU A 5 2.57 0.29 -0.27
C LEU A 5 1.57 -0.60 0.45
N LEU A 6 0.31 -0.55 0.01
CA LEU A 6 -0.74 -1.45 0.44
C LEU A 6 -0.78 -2.62 -0.49
N THR A 7 -1.07 -3.77 0.07
CA THR A 7 -0.79 -5.01 -0.62
C THR A 7 -1.88 -6.00 -0.23
N PHE A 8 -2.20 -6.87 -1.18
CA PHE A 8 -3.49 -7.56 -1.21
C PHE A 8 -3.31 -9.02 -1.61
N THR A 9 -4.17 -9.88 -1.06
CA THR A 9 -4.27 -11.29 -1.43
C THR A 9 -4.95 -11.51 -2.79
N SER A 10 -5.63 -10.50 -3.34
CA SER A 10 -6.37 -10.61 -4.61
C SER A 10 -6.46 -9.28 -5.35
N VAL A 11 -6.36 -9.31 -6.69
CA VAL A 11 -6.42 -8.12 -7.57
C VAL A 11 -7.76 -7.42 -7.40
N ASN A 12 -8.83 -8.20 -7.22
CA ASN A 12 -10.17 -7.69 -6.97
C ASN A 12 -10.22 -6.82 -5.71
N PHE A 13 -9.49 -7.20 -4.65
CA PHE A 13 -9.40 -6.40 -3.42
C PHE A 13 -8.58 -5.12 -3.63
N THR A 14 -7.52 -5.19 -4.44
CA THR A 14 -6.77 -4.00 -4.86
C THR A 14 -7.68 -3.02 -5.59
N MET A 15 -8.39 -3.46 -6.63
CA MET A 15 -9.27 -2.60 -7.45
C MET A 15 -10.45 -2.03 -6.65
N MET A 16 -11.04 -2.83 -5.76
CA MET A 16 -12.11 -2.38 -4.87
C MET A 16 -11.61 -1.28 -3.91
N THR A 17 -10.47 -1.53 -3.28
CA THR A 17 -9.85 -0.58 -2.34
C THR A 17 -9.42 0.69 -3.08
N GLU A 18 -8.84 0.55 -4.27
CA GLU A 18 -8.45 1.66 -5.13
C GLU A 18 -9.64 2.58 -5.42
N SER A 19 -10.73 2.01 -5.94
CA SER A 19 -11.93 2.77 -6.27
C SER A 19 -12.50 3.50 -5.04
N LYS A 20 -12.46 2.86 -3.87
CA LYS A 20 -12.96 3.46 -2.63
C LYS A 20 -12.07 4.61 -2.14
N LEU A 21 -10.75 4.45 -2.21
CA LEU A 21 -9.78 5.49 -1.86
C LEU A 21 -9.86 6.68 -2.82
N VAL A 22 -9.93 6.44 -4.13
CA VAL A 22 -10.13 7.52 -5.12
C VAL A 22 -11.44 8.24 -4.88
N SER A 23 -12.53 7.53 -4.57
CA SER A 23 -13.85 8.12 -4.26
C SER A 23 -13.84 8.97 -2.99
N MET A 24 -12.99 8.62 -2.02
CA MET A 24 -12.74 9.42 -0.81
C MET A 24 -11.83 10.63 -1.07
N GLY A 25 -11.29 10.79 -2.29
CA GLY A 25 -10.41 11.89 -2.67
C GLY A 25 -8.93 11.68 -2.36
N TYR A 26 -8.51 10.42 -2.10
CA TYR A 26 -7.09 10.11 -1.92
C TYR A 26 -6.36 10.01 -3.27
N ASP A 27 -5.18 10.63 -3.34
CA ASP A 27 -4.26 10.44 -4.46
C ASP A 27 -3.48 9.14 -4.24
N ILE A 28 -3.91 8.09 -4.93
CA ILE A 28 -3.32 6.76 -4.85
C ILE A 28 -2.86 6.28 -6.22
N LYS A 29 -1.86 5.41 -6.23
CA LYS A 29 -1.28 4.89 -7.46
C LYS A 29 -1.05 3.40 -7.39
N THR A 30 -1.82 2.65 -8.17
CA THR A 30 -1.64 1.21 -8.27
C THR A 30 -0.39 0.90 -9.11
N ILE A 31 0.54 0.14 -8.54
CA ILE A 31 1.78 -0.29 -9.16
C ILE A 31 1.90 -1.82 -9.07
N PRO A 32 2.64 -2.48 -9.97
CA PRO A 32 3.02 -3.87 -9.75
C PRO A 32 3.84 -3.98 -8.46
N THR A 33 3.57 -5.01 -7.67
CA THR A 33 4.25 -5.20 -6.38
C THR A 33 5.76 -5.28 -6.62
N PRO A 34 6.58 -4.43 -5.95
CA PRO A 34 8.02 -4.46 -6.13
C PRO A 34 8.57 -5.80 -5.66
N ARG A 35 9.67 -6.24 -6.28
CA ARG A 35 10.27 -7.56 -6.03
C ARG A 35 10.71 -7.78 -4.57
N GLU A 36 10.94 -6.69 -3.84
CA GLU A 36 11.25 -6.68 -2.41
C GLU A 36 10.04 -7.05 -1.54
N ILE A 37 8.82 -6.80 -2.02
CA ILE A 37 7.55 -7.11 -1.37
C ILE A 37 6.96 -8.32 -2.08
N SER A 38 7.27 -9.53 -1.60
CA SER A 38 6.76 -10.75 -2.22
C SER A 38 5.35 -11.05 -1.75
N GLU A 39 4.34 -10.53 -2.46
CA GLU A 39 2.93 -10.85 -2.21
C GLU A 39 2.21 -11.53 -3.36
N SER A 40 1.28 -12.40 -2.99
CA SER A 40 0.66 -13.40 -3.87
C SER A 40 -0.10 -12.83 -5.06
N CYS A 41 -0.46 -11.54 -5.05
CA CYS A 41 -1.33 -10.97 -6.07
C CYS A 41 -0.68 -10.00 -7.07
N GLY A 42 0.60 -9.69 -6.90
CA GLY A 42 1.38 -8.94 -7.89
C GLY A 42 1.00 -7.47 -8.10
N LEU A 43 -0.01 -6.94 -7.40
CA LEU A 43 -0.35 -5.52 -7.36
C LEU A 43 -0.28 -4.94 -5.95
N ALA A 44 0.15 -3.68 -5.88
CA ALA A 44 0.19 -2.88 -4.67
C ALA A 44 -0.34 -1.47 -4.95
N ILE A 45 -0.96 -0.85 -3.94
CA ILE A 45 -1.37 0.56 -3.99
C ILE A 45 -0.30 1.39 -3.30
N MET A 46 0.32 2.30 -4.04
CA MET A 46 1.27 3.28 -3.52
C MET A 46 0.55 4.56 -3.13
N LEU A 47 0.90 5.09 -1.97
CA LEU A 47 0.41 6.38 -1.50
C LEU A 47 1.41 7.04 -0.54
N ASP A 48 1.11 8.26 -0.12
CA ASP A 48 1.95 9.03 0.78
C ASP A 48 1.95 8.47 2.21
N PRO A 49 3.10 8.50 2.90
CA PRO A 49 3.23 7.98 4.25
C PRO A 49 2.41 8.77 5.27
N ASP A 50 2.07 10.01 4.97
CA ASP A 50 1.17 10.85 5.78
C ASP A 50 -0.22 10.21 5.93
N LYS A 51 -0.61 9.36 4.98
CA LYS A 51 -1.88 8.63 4.99
C LYS A 51 -1.80 7.27 5.67
N LYS A 52 -0.65 6.91 6.24
CA LYS A 52 -0.42 5.62 6.90
C LYS A 52 -1.41 5.35 8.03
N ASP A 53 -1.60 6.31 8.94
CA ASP A 53 -2.51 6.16 10.07
C ASP A 53 -3.96 5.94 9.61
N GLU A 54 -4.38 6.65 8.56
CA GLU A 54 -5.70 6.44 7.96
C GLU A 54 -5.81 5.06 7.29
N MET A 55 -4.76 4.59 6.62
CA MET A 55 -4.76 3.24 6.03
C MET A 55 -4.79 2.14 7.08
N ILE A 56 -4.14 2.35 8.23
CA ILE A 56 -4.21 1.43 9.38
C ILE A 56 -5.66 1.35 9.89
N ALA A 57 -6.35 2.49 10.02
CA ALA A 57 -7.76 2.50 10.39
C ALA A 57 -8.63 1.81 9.34
N LEU A 58 -8.44 2.15 8.06
CA LEU A 58 -9.20 1.59 6.94
C LEU A 58 -8.91 0.10 6.71
N LYS A 59 -7.75 -0.42 7.10
CA LYS A 59 -7.42 -1.85 7.03
C LYS A 59 -8.36 -2.72 7.87
N LYS A 60 -9.08 -2.14 8.84
CA LYS A 60 -10.14 -2.85 9.58
C LYS A 60 -11.42 -3.01 8.78
N GLU A 61 -11.66 -2.14 7.78
CA GLU A 61 -12.88 -2.13 6.96
C GLU A 61 -12.64 -2.59 5.51
N LEU A 62 -11.40 -2.47 5.03
CA LEU A 62 -10.99 -2.81 3.68
C LEU A 62 -10.19 -4.11 3.70
N PRO A 63 -10.23 -4.89 2.61
CA PRO A 63 -9.49 -6.16 2.49
C PRO A 63 -7.97 -5.95 2.26
N ILE A 64 -7.35 -5.03 3.00
CA ILE A 64 -5.91 -4.75 2.96
C ILE A 64 -5.21 -5.88 3.70
N SER A 65 -4.31 -6.58 3.01
CA SER A 65 -3.57 -7.70 3.62
C SER A 65 -2.43 -7.19 4.48
N LYS A 66 -1.57 -6.34 3.90
CA LYS A 66 -0.43 -5.76 4.61
C LYS A 66 -0.19 -4.32 4.16
N ILE A 67 0.52 -3.59 5.02
CA ILE A 67 0.95 -2.22 4.78
C ILE A 67 2.46 -2.23 4.89
N TRP A 68 3.13 -1.70 3.88
CA TRP A 68 4.58 -1.65 3.79
C TRP A 68 5.04 -0.19 3.73
N SER A 69 6.06 0.15 4.50
CA SER A 69 6.77 1.43 4.40
C SER A 69 7.96 1.27 3.47
N TYR A 70 7.95 2.01 2.36
CA TYR A 70 8.99 2.06 1.35
C TYR A 70 9.75 3.39 1.47
N LEU A 71 11.00 3.33 1.89
CA LEU A 71 11.85 4.50 2.09
C LEU A 71 13.13 4.35 1.26
N LYS A 72 13.39 5.30 0.36
CA LYS A 72 14.63 5.36 -0.42
C LYS A 72 15.53 6.48 0.07
N VAL A 73 16.73 6.13 0.57
CA VAL A 73 17.77 7.04 1.09
C VAL A 73 19.12 6.65 0.49
N ASP A 74 19.82 7.58 -0.17
CA ASP A 74 21.18 7.39 -0.72
C ASP A 74 21.35 6.12 -1.60
N GLY A 75 20.32 5.77 -2.37
CA GLY A 75 20.32 4.57 -3.22
C GLY A 75 20.00 3.26 -2.49
N VAL A 76 19.92 3.29 -1.16
CA VAL A 76 19.45 2.18 -0.32
C VAL A 76 17.93 2.25 -0.23
N ILE A 77 17.29 1.09 -0.39
CA ILE A 77 15.84 0.95 -0.25
C ILE A 77 15.56 0.21 1.05
N PHE A 78 14.72 0.80 1.89
CA PHE A 78 14.22 0.24 3.13
C PHE A 78 12.76 -0.10 2.95
N VAL A 79 12.44 -1.37 3.12
CA VAL A 79 11.06 -1.87 3.06
C VAL A 79 10.75 -2.51 4.41
N ASN A 80 9.78 -1.96 5.12
CA ASN A 80 9.36 -2.45 6.43
C ASN A 80 7.86 -2.74 6.46
N GLU A 81 7.46 -3.87 7.01
CA GLU A 81 6.05 -4.16 7.27
C GLU A 81 5.57 -3.30 8.45
N VAL A 82 4.54 -2.50 8.23
CA VAL A 82 3.88 -1.71 9.26
C VAL A 82 2.98 -2.67 10.05
N LYS A 83 3.43 -3.02 11.25
CA LYS A 83 2.61 -3.77 12.21
C LYS A 83 1.80 -2.77 13.03
N GLU A 84 0.49 -3.03 13.10
CA GLU A 84 -0.45 -2.38 14.04
C GLU A 84 -0.03 -2.62 15.49
#